data_AF-A0A9N8MGB0-F1
#
_entry.id   AF-A0A9N8MGB0-F1
#
_cell.length_a   1.000
_cell.length_b   1.000
_cell.length_c   1.000
_cell.angle_alpha   90.00
_cell.angle_beta   90.00
_cell.angle_gamma   90.00
#
_symmetry.space_group_name_H-M   'P 1'
#
loop_
_entity.id
_entity.type
_entity.pdbx_description
1 polymer ?
#
loop_
_entity_poly.entity_id
_entity_poly.type
_entity_poly.pdbx_seq_one_letter_code
_entity_poly.pdbx_strand_id
1 'polypeptide(L)'
;MKYLSSTIVALAVCHSAVLALPQKGDSTAGTYTIPVFHRSETEGNNADKLVDFEAVSEHLDWLAAKYAASKSPDVRKPANNIAPNQKRATESKKLSLTEKGSAWAVQAGFGGGLTFPLILDTASSDCLVSDAVYSPAHSKTAKNTGTPFGFPYSNGRQAGGTIWRDNFHIGGLTVPDVAVGVSTTKFLSKAGGVCGLAPDGSSAFNNKFHPFFYQMQSLLSEPVFSFALSKKGGSQVTFGGTDASKFSGPIQTVPTVDPKNGFWKLSGIFHDGGLQGDFILDSASDLMVIPPNTVDAFFNGLGAVPFVKNGVTYGSYRCYIPPTIKFDFGTATVTAIDSVKSIGKTSEGRCVLPIVAKDLGFGIPLVGGPLFESSYVVFNTSSLTVGFAERK
;
A
#
# COMPACT_ATOMS: atom_id res chain seq x y z
N MET A 1 -25.35 90.54 -26.05
CA MET A 1 -25.63 89.09 -25.96
C MET A 1 -24.92 88.42 -27.14
N LYS A 2 -24.26 87.27 -27.06
CA LYS A 2 -23.72 86.42 -25.99
C LYS A 2 -22.67 85.55 -26.71
N TYR A 3 -21.44 85.53 -26.23
CA TYR A 3 -20.39 84.59 -26.63
C TYR A 3 -20.66 83.22 -25.99
N LEU A 4 -20.46 82.13 -26.72
CA LEU A 4 -20.47 80.77 -26.17
C LEU A 4 -19.14 80.08 -26.52
N SER A 5 -18.35 79.87 -25.47
CA SER A 5 -17.11 79.11 -25.42
C SER A 5 -17.45 77.64 -25.18
N SER A 6 -16.89 76.73 -25.99
CA SER A 6 -17.02 75.29 -25.81
C SER A 6 -15.84 74.75 -24.98
N THR A 7 -16.13 74.29 -23.77
CA THR A 7 -15.16 73.63 -22.88
C THR A 7 -15.18 72.12 -23.15
N ILE A 8 -14.04 71.54 -23.51
CA ILE A 8 -13.83 70.09 -23.63
C ILE A 8 -13.43 69.56 -22.25
N VAL A 9 -14.21 68.63 -21.70
CA VAL A 9 -13.88 67.89 -20.48
C VAL A 9 -13.11 66.63 -20.88
N ALA A 10 -11.83 66.55 -20.50
CA ALA A 10 -11.03 65.34 -20.64
C ALA A 10 -11.28 64.42 -19.42
N LEU A 11 -11.87 63.24 -19.64
CA LEU A 11 -11.94 62.18 -18.64
C LEU A 11 -10.58 61.47 -18.58
N ALA A 12 -9.91 61.53 -17.42
CA ALA A 12 -8.74 60.73 -17.13
C ALA A 12 -9.16 59.28 -16.80
N VAL A 13 -8.77 58.32 -17.65
CA VAL A 13 -8.94 56.88 -17.38
C VAL A 13 -7.69 56.38 -16.65
N CYS A 14 -7.80 56.20 -15.32
CA CYS A 14 -6.81 55.49 -14.52
C CYS A 14 -6.74 54.03 -14.98
N HIS A 15 -5.63 53.64 -15.59
CA HIS A 15 -5.30 52.23 -15.84
C HIS A 15 -4.74 51.61 -14.55
N SER A 16 -5.61 50.98 -13.77
CA SER A 16 -5.19 50.08 -12.70
C SER A 16 -4.67 48.79 -13.35
N ALA A 17 -3.35 48.59 -13.32
CA ALA A 17 -2.75 47.31 -13.67
C ALA A 17 -3.17 46.26 -12.63
N VAL A 18 -4.23 45.50 -12.93
CA VAL A 18 -4.55 44.28 -12.20
C VAL A 18 -3.46 43.28 -12.55
N LEU A 19 -2.57 43.01 -11.58
CA LEU A 19 -1.69 41.85 -11.62
C LEU A 19 -2.58 40.61 -11.68
N ALA A 20 -2.78 40.07 -12.88
CA ALA A 20 -3.40 38.78 -13.07
C ALA A 20 -2.56 37.73 -12.33
N LEU A 21 -3.15 37.12 -11.30
CA LEU A 21 -2.62 35.89 -10.72
C LEU A 21 -2.42 34.89 -11.87
N PRO A 22 -1.31 34.12 -11.89
CA PRO A 22 -1.12 33.11 -12.91
C PRO A 22 -2.34 32.19 -12.92
N GLN A 23 -3.04 32.14 -14.06
CA GLN A 23 -4.10 31.16 -14.26
C GLN A 23 -3.49 29.78 -14.01
N LYS A 24 -4.09 29.06 -13.07
CA LYS A 24 -3.83 27.63 -12.84
C LYS A 24 -4.02 26.97 -14.20
N GLY A 25 -2.92 26.49 -14.79
CA GLY A 25 -2.96 25.83 -16.09
C GLY A 25 -4.02 24.75 -16.06
N ASP A 26 -4.84 24.72 -17.10
CA ASP A 26 -5.93 23.78 -17.32
C ASP A 26 -5.34 22.37 -17.54
N SER A 27 -4.85 21.74 -16.48
CA SER A 27 -4.47 20.33 -16.50
C SER A 27 -5.77 19.54 -16.52
N THR A 28 -6.18 19.10 -17.69
CA THR A 28 -7.31 18.17 -17.83
C THR A 28 -7.01 16.92 -17.00
N ALA A 29 -7.98 16.53 -16.16
CA ALA A 29 -7.83 15.39 -15.27
C ALA A 29 -7.62 14.11 -16.09
N GLY A 30 -6.61 13.30 -15.72
CA GLY A 30 -6.07 12.24 -16.58
C GLY A 30 -6.09 10.85 -15.95
N THR A 31 -5.75 9.86 -16.77
CA THR A 31 -5.39 8.50 -16.33
C THR A 31 -3.88 8.33 -16.42
N TYR A 32 -3.25 7.83 -15.36
CA TYR A 32 -1.81 7.67 -15.24
C TYR A 32 -1.46 6.23 -14.94
N THR A 33 -0.70 5.60 -15.83
CA THR A 33 -0.22 4.21 -15.66
C THR A 33 1.26 4.21 -15.31
N ILE A 34 1.61 3.57 -14.21
CA ILE A 34 2.95 3.53 -13.67
C ILE A 34 3.44 2.09 -13.58
N PRO A 35 4.59 1.76 -14.18
CA PRO A 35 5.21 0.45 -14.02
C PRO A 35 5.47 0.15 -12.55
N VAL A 36 5.12 -1.06 -12.14
CA VAL A 36 5.39 -1.58 -10.79
C VAL A 36 6.42 -2.69 -10.93
N PHE A 37 7.43 -2.68 -10.07
CA PHE A 37 8.41 -3.75 -9.98
C PHE A 37 8.29 -4.48 -8.65
N HIS A 38 8.63 -5.76 -8.65
CA HIS A 38 8.64 -6.56 -7.44
C HIS A 38 10.02 -6.54 -6.83
N ARG A 39 10.11 -6.21 -5.54
CA ARG A 39 11.35 -6.10 -4.80
C ARG A 39 11.78 -7.43 -4.20
N SER A 40 11.98 -8.45 -5.03
CA SER A 40 12.65 -9.67 -4.59
C SER A 40 14.09 -9.67 -5.09
N GLU A 41 15.07 -9.78 -4.18
CA GLU A 41 16.46 -10.16 -4.55
C GLU A 41 16.57 -11.66 -4.88
N THR A 42 15.44 -12.35 -5.06
CA THR A 42 15.37 -13.66 -5.68
C THR A 42 14.73 -13.51 -7.04
N GLU A 43 15.54 -13.17 -8.04
CA GLU A 43 15.19 -13.48 -9.43
C GLU A 43 14.67 -14.92 -9.50
N GLY A 44 13.51 -15.08 -10.13
CA GLY A 44 12.84 -16.35 -10.38
C GLY A 44 11.77 -16.68 -9.34
N ASN A 45 10.52 -16.68 -9.83
CA ASN A 45 9.47 -17.60 -9.38
C ASN A 45 10.04 -19.01 -9.29
N ASN A 46 10.67 -19.36 -8.18
CA ASN A 46 11.07 -20.73 -7.95
C ASN A 46 10.23 -21.24 -6.79
N ALA A 47 9.02 -21.72 -7.15
CA ALA A 47 8.35 -22.74 -6.35
C ALA A 47 9.29 -23.93 -6.03
N ASP A 48 10.43 -24.02 -6.72
CA ASP A 48 11.50 -24.99 -6.50
C ASP A 48 12.55 -24.58 -5.44
N LYS A 49 12.59 -23.33 -4.98
CA LYS A 49 13.53 -22.88 -3.92
C LYS A 49 13.01 -23.28 -2.54
N LEU A 50 13.92 -23.53 -1.60
CA LEU A 50 13.58 -23.72 -0.20
C LEU A 50 13.00 -22.42 0.39
N VAL A 51 11.97 -22.55 1.22
CA VAL A 51 11.37 -21.41 1.93
C VAL A 51 12.32 -20.89 3.00
N ASP A 52 12.53 -19.57 3.01
CA ASP A 52 13.20 -18.87 4.11
C ASP A 52 12.19 -18.53 5.22
N PHE A 53 11.98 -19.48 6.13
CA PHE A 53 10.99 -19.34 7.21
C PHE A 53 11.36 -18.29 8.26
N GLU A 54 12.64 -17.98 8.43
CA GLU A 54 13.08 -16.90 9.34
C GLU A 54 12.58 -15.58 8.80
N ALA A 55 12.86 -15.36 7.52
CA ALA A 55 12.47 -14.17 6.84
C ALA A 55 10.91 -14.05 6.80
N VAL A 56 10.16 -15.13 6.52
CA VAL A 56 8.68 -15.06 6.53
C VAL A 56 8.16 -14.65 7.91
N SER A 57 8.74 -15.19 8.99
CA SER A 57 8.31 -14.84 10.35
C SER A 57 8.51 -13.36 10.65
N GLU A 58 9.64 -12.79 10.26
CA GLU A 58 9.93 -11.35 10.46
C GLU A 58 9.00 -10.44 9.64
N HIS A 59 8.63 -10.83 8.41
CA HIS A 59 7.61 -10.12 7.65
C HIS A 59 6.27 -10.12 8.39
N LEU A 60 5.89 -11.25 8.96
CA LEU A 60 4.65 -11.36 9.71
C LEU A 60 4.71 -10.62 11.06
N ASP A 61 5.87 -10.55 11.71
CA ASP A 61 6.07 -9.68 12.90
C ASP A 61 5.94 -8.20 12.53
N TRP A 62 6.46 -7.81 11.36
CA TRP A 62 6.28 -6.46 10.83
C TRP A 62 4.81 -6.15 10.56
N LEU A 63 4.07 -7.07 9.91
CA LEU A 63 2.63 -6.93 9.72
C LEU A 63 1.92 -6.79 11.07
N ALA A 64 2.18 -7.66 12.04
CA ALA A 64 1.56 -7.59 13.36
C ALA A 64 1.81 -6.24 14.06
N ALA A 65 3.05 -5.72 13.99
CA ALA A 65 3.38 -4.41 14.55
C ALA A 65 2.66 -3.25 13.83
N LYS A 66 2.62 -3.28 12.49
CA LYS A 66 1.89 -2.32 11.65
C LYS A 66 0.42 -2.25 12.07
N TYR A 67 -0.25 -3.38 12.20
CA TYR A 67 -1.68 -3.40 12.56
C TYR A 67 -1.92 -3.10 14.04
N ALA A 68 -1.02 -3.45 14.95
CA ALA A 68 -1.10 -3.03 16.35
C ALA A 68 -1.07 -1.49 16.49
N ALA A 69 -0.27 -0.79 15.66
CA ALA A 69 -0.24 0.67 15.61
C ALA A 69 -1.60 1.27 15.22
N SER A 70 -2.30 0.65 14.26
CA SER A 70 -3.60 1.12 13.77
C SER A 70 -4.73 1.03 14.81
N LYS A 71 -4.59 0.15 15.81
CA LYS A 71 -5.62 -0.15 16.82
C LYS A 71 -5.61 0.73 18.06
N SER A 72 -4.54 1.48 18.32
CA SER A 72 -4.41 2.19 19.58
C SER A 72 -4.91 3.64 19.46
N PRO A 73 -6.01 4.03 20.13
CA PRO A 73 -6.40 5.44 20.24
C PRO A 73 -5.33 6.28 20.96
N ASP A 74 -4.40 5.69 21.71
CA ASP A 74 -3.28 6.39 22.36
C ASP A 74 -2.07 6.64 21.44
N VAL A 75 -1.95 5.96 20.30
CA VAL A 75 -0.96 6.30 19.24
C VAL A 75 -1.41 7.55 18.46
N ARG A 76 -2.67 7.99 18.62
CA ARG A 76 -3.20 9.26 18.08
C ARG A 76 -2.77 10.49 18.89
N LYS A 77 -1.97 10.32 19.95
CA LYS A 77 -1.41 11.43 20.73
C LYS A 77 0.03 11.72 20.26
N PRO A 78 0.41 13.00 20.11
CA PRO A 78 1.80 13.35 19.81
C PRO A 78 2.70 12.75 20.89
N ALA A 79 3.73 12.00 20.46
CA ALA A 79 4.67 11.35 21.35
C ALA A 79 5.47 12.41 22.13
N ASN A 80 5.05 12.71 23.36
CA ASN A 80 5.74 13.69 24.21
C ASN A 80 6.84 13.09 25.09
N ASN A 81 7.12 11.78 25.03
CA ASN A 81 8.16 11.16 25.87
C ASN A 81 9.05 10.22 25.06
N ILE A 82 10.15 10.77 24.52
CA ILE A 82 11.27 10.01 23.96
C ILE A 82 12.20 9.65 25.12
N ALA A 83 12.23 8.39 25.54
CA ALA A 83 13.27 7.89 26.43
C ALA A 83 14.51 7.47 25.61
N PRO A 84 15.76 7.70 26.08
CA PRO A 84 16.95 7.49 25.28
C PRO A 84 17.41 6.02 25.25
N ASN A 85 17.77 5.57 24.05
CA ASN A 85 18.70 4.50 23.66
C ASN A 85 19.07 3.40 24.66
N GLN A 86 18.93 2.14 24.24
CA GLN A 86 19.81 1.07 24.69
C GLN A 86 20.52 0.34 23.52
N LYS A 87 21.85 0.49 23.57
CA LYS A 87 23.00 -0.32 23.11
C LYS A 87 22.89 -1.24 21.88
N ARG A 88 23.81 -0.97 20.93
CA ARG A 88 24.27 -1.85 19.84
C ARG A 88 24.78 -3.20 20.37
N ALA A 89 24.37 -4.27 19.70
CA ALA A 89 25.14 -5.50 19.58
C ALA A 89 25.62 -5.66 18.13
N THR A 90 26.85 -6.18 18.01
CA THR A 90 27.71 -6.27 16.84
C THR A 90 27.22 -7.31 15.82
N GLU A 91 27.60 -7.10 14.55
CA GLU A 91 27.15 -7.80 13.36
C GLU A 91 27.26 -9.34 13.38
N SER A 92 26.18 -9.98 12.91
CA SER A 92 26.29 -11.11 11.99
C SER A 92 25.32 -10.87 10.82
N LYS A 93 25.87 -10.87 9.61
CA LYS A 93 25.19 -10.52 8.35
C LYS A 93 24.20 -11.65 8.00
N LYS A 94 22.92 -11.47 8.33
CA LYS A 94 21.79 -12.34 7.93
C LYS A 94 20.60 -11.47 7.56
N LEU A 95 19.83 -11.93 6.59
CA LEU A 95 19.03 -11.12 5.68
C LEU A 95 17.54 -11.36 5.94
N SER A 96 16.84 -10.32 6.37
CA SER A 96 15.42 -10.37 6.71
C SER A 96 14.50 -10.16 5.50
N LEU A 97 13.30 -10.76 5.46
CA LEU A 97 12.28 -10.58 4.39
C LEU A 97 11.47 -9.28 4.54
N THR A 98 11.83 -8.41 5.47
CA THR A 98 11.48 -6.97 5.39
C THR A 98 12.73 -6.11 5.34
N GLU A 99 13.90 -6.65 5.70
CA GLU A 99 15.18 -6.02 5.36
C GLU A 99 15.62 -6.24 3.90
N LYS A 100 14.95 -7.14 3.17
CA LYS A 100 15.02 -7.44 1.73
C LYS A 100 13.63 -7.54 1.08
N GLY A 101 12.60 -7.00 1.74
CA GLY A 101 11.24 -7.48 1.56
C GLY A 101 10.62 -7.38 0.18
N SER A 102 10.19 -8.55 -0.26
CA SER A 102 9.40 -8.87 -1.43
C SER A 102 8.07 -8.12 -1.37
N ALA A 103 8.00 -6.99 -2.06
CA ALA A 103 6.81 -6.16 -2.16
C ALA A 103 6.77 -5.47 -3.51
N TRP A 104 5.57 -5.13 -3.95
CA TRP A 104 5.34 -4.33 -5.14
C TRP A 104 5.69 -2.87 -4.86
N ALA A 105 6.55 -2.30 -5.70
CA ALA A 105 7.01 -0.92 -5.55
C ALA A 105 6.95 -0.17 -6.88
N VAL A 106 6.82 1.14 -6.75
CA VAL A 106 6.94 2.11 -7.85
C VAL A 106 8.19 2.97 -7.61
N GLN A 107 8.69 3.59 -8.67
CA GLN A 107 9.63 4.70 -8.52
C GLN A 107 8.83 5.98 -8.31
N ALA A 108 8.98 6.58 -7.13
CA ALA A 108 8.31 7.81 -6.75
C ALA A 108 9.20 8.63 -5.79
N GLY A 109 8.86 9.89 -5.54
CA GLY A 109 9.66 10.74 -4.68
C GLY A 109 8.90 11.99 -4.21
N PHE A 110 9.58 12.79 -3.40
CA PHE A 110 9.06 14.06 -2.88
C PHE A 110 10.02 15.20 -3.23
N GLY A 111 9.47 16.38 -3.53
CA GLY A 111 10.24 17.58 -3.79
C GLY A 111 11.13 17.50 -5.04
N GLY A 112 12.36 17.99 -4.95
CA GLY A 112 13.25 18.33 -6.08
C GLY A 112 13.80 17.19 -6.97
N GLY A 113 13.26 15.97 -6.94
CA GLY A 113 13.36 15.07 -8.11
C GLY A 113 14.17 13.77 -8.01
N LEU A 114 14.63 13.33 -6.82
CA LEU A 114 15.11 11.96 -6.68
C LEU A 114 13.94 11.02 -6.40
N THR A 115 13.75 10.03 -7.27
CA THR A 115 12.80 8.93 -7.05
C THR A 115 13.49 7.75 -6.38
N PHE A 116 12.76 7.06 -5.51
CA PHE A 116 13.20 5.86 -4.83
C PHE A 116 12.08 4.81 -4.84
N PRO A 117 12.42 3.54 -4.52
CA PRO A 117 11.43 2.49 -4.38
C PRO A 117 10.44 2.81 -3.26
N LEU A 118 9.18 2.98 -3.62
CA LEU A 118 8.07 3.27 -2.71
C LEU A 118 7.02 2.15 -2.82
N ILE A 119 6.67 1.55 -1.69
CA ILE A 119 5.63 0.52 -1.62
C ILE A 119 4.25 1.22 -1.62
N LEU A 120 3.33 0.73 -2.43
CA LEU A 120 1.94 1.16 -2.42
C LEU A 120 1.11 0.13 -1.65
N ASP A 121 0.48 0.57 -0.56
CA ASP A 121 -0.08 -0.32 0.47
C ASP A 121 -1.56 -0.03 0.69
N THR A 122 -2.42 -0.89 0.14
CA THR A 122 -3.89 -0.75 0.28
C THR A 122 -4.40 -0.99 1.70
N ALA A 123 -3.57 -1.43 2.63
CA ALA A 123 -3.94 -1.65 4.02
C ALA A 123 -3.25 -0.68 5.00
N SER A 124 -2.80 0.48 4.50
CA SER A 124 -2.39 1.62 5.32
C SER A 124 -2.80 2.93 4.66
N SER A 125 -2.74 4.03 5.42
CA SER A 125 -3.20 5.36 5.00
C SER A 125 -2.11 6.42 4.96
N ASP A 126 -0.98 6.18 5.63
CA ASP A 126 0.10 7.15 5.79
C ASP A 126 1.23 6.95 4.76
N CYS A 127 1.92 8.04 4.42
CA CYS A 127 3.18 7.99 3.68
C CYS A 127 4.36 8.11 4.64
N LEU A 128 5.21 7.08 4.72
CA LEU A 128 6.39 7.05 5.57
C LEU A 128 7.63 6.81 4.72
N VAL A 129 8.64 7.67 4.88
CA VAL A 129 9.91 7.56 4.15
C VAL A 129 11.09 7.71 5.12
N SER A 130 12.23 7.10 4.78
CA SER A 130 13.45 7.28 5.54
C SER A 130 14.14 8.59 5.16
N ASP A 131 14.70 9.28 6.16
CA ASP A 131 15.58 10.43 5.97
C ASP A 131 16.84 10.12 5.12
N ALA A 132 17.19 8.85 4.94
CA ALA A 132 18.26 8.40 4.07
C ALA A 132 17.93 8.53 2.58
N VAL A 133 16.65 8.52 2.19
CA VAL A 133 16.24 8.62 0.77
C VAL A 133 15.56 9.95 0.44
N TYR A 134 15.02 10.63 1.45
CA TYR A 134 14.35 11.91 1.27
C TYR A 134 14.71 12.86 2.41
N SER A 135 15.28 14.01 2.04
CA SER A 135 15.56 15.11 2.95
C SER A 135 14.70 16.32 2.56
N PRO A 136 13.73 16.72 3.39
CA PRO A 136 12.93 17.93 3.16
C PRO A 136 13.76 19.20 2.97
N ALA A 137 14.96 19.26 3.56
CA ALA A 137 15.86 20.41 3.43
C ALA A 137 16.33 20.66 1.99
N HIS A 138 16.29 19.64 1.12
CA HIS A 138 16.64 19.77 -0.29
C HIS A 138 15.44 20.07 -1.20
N SER A 139 14.24 20.18 -0.63
CA SER A 139 13.03 20.51 -1.37
C SER A 139 12.65 21.98 -1.21
N LYS A 140 12.31 22.62 -2.32
CA LYS A 140 11.81 24.01 -2.35
C LYS A 140 10.32 24.10 -2.00
N THR A 141 9.61 22.98 -2.00
CA THR A 141 8.16 22.91 -1.75
C THR A 141 7.83 22.25 -0.40
N ALA A 142 8.84 21.72 0.30
CA ALA A 142 8.67 21.14 1.61
C ALA A 142 8.24 22.17 2.65
N LYS A 143 7.23 21.80 3.44
CA LYS A 143 6.69 22.56 4.57
C LYS A 143 6.75 21.69 5.81
N ASN A 144 7.49 22.14 6.81
CA ASN A 144 7.50 21.49 8.12
C ASN A 144 6.16 21.73 8.81
N THR A 145 5.52 20.66 9.31
CA THR A 145 4.26 20.79 10.07
C THR A 145 4.51 20.94 11.58
N GLY A 146 5.73 20.69 12.05
CA GLY A 146 6.08 20.61 13.46
C GLY A 146 5.45 19.43 14.21
N THR A 147 4.70 18.56 13.52
CA THR A 147 3.96 17.46 14.16
C THR A 147 4.81 16.19 14.18
N PRO A 148 5.17 15.64 15.36
CA PRO A 148 5.87 14.38 15.45
C PRO A 148 4.95 13.21 15.15
N PHE A 149 5.52 12.11 14.66
CA PHE A 149 4.84 10.81 14.56
C PHE A 149 5.70 9.71 15.18
N GLY A 150 5.06 8.62 15.59
CA GLY A 150 5.72 7.44 16.11
C GLY A 150 4.88 6.19 15.86
N PHE A 151 5.45 5.22 15.15
CA PHE A 151 4.83 3.92 14.91
C PHE A 151 5.67 2.82 15.54
N PRO A 152 5.07 1.89 16.31
CA PRO A 152 5.75 0.66 16.64
C PRO A 152 6.01 -0.13 15.35
N TYR A 153 7.25 -0.57 15.18
CA TYR A 153 7.68 -1.49 14.14
C TYR A 153 8.19 -2.78 14.79
N SER A 154 8.39 -3.84 13.99
CA SER A 154 8.79 -5.14 14.51
C SER A 154 10.09 -5.09 15.31
N ASN A 155 10.22 -6.03 16.25
CA ASN A 155 11.45 -6.27 17.01
C ASN A 155 11.93 -5.06 17.83
N GLY A 156 11.00 -4.28 18.38
CA GLY A 156 11.30 -3.10 19.21
C GLY A 156 11.80 -1.89 18.41
N ARG A 157 11.83 -1.98 17.09
CA ARG A 157 12.11 -0.83 16.21
C ARG A 157 10.90 0.10 16.20
N GLN A 158 11.13 1.37 15.91
CA GLN A 158 10.07 2.36 15.75
C GLN A 158 10.34 3.15 14.47
N ALA A 159 9.30 3.54 13.76
CA ALA A 159 9.38 4.64 12.79
C ALA A 159 8.97 5.91 13.54
N GLY A 160 9.94 6.74 13.90
CA GLY A 160 9.74 8.01 14.58
C GLY A 160 10.31 9.14 13.76
N GLY A 161 9.65 10.29 13.79
CA GLY A 161 10.11 11.47 13.05
C GLY A 161 9.08 12.59 13.04
N THR A 162 9.15 13.41 11.99
CA THR A 162 8.27 14.59 11.82
C THR A 162 7.46 14.47 10.54
N ILE A 163 6.22 14.92 10.58
CA ILE A 163 5.34 15.03 9.42
C ILE A 163 5.71 16.30 8.65
N TRP A 164 5.90 16.17 7.34
CA TRP A 164 6.10 17.25 6.39
C TRP A 164 4.97 17.24 5.37
N ARG A 165 4.80 18.36 4.66
CA ARG A 165 4.05 18.38 3.40
C ARG A 165 5.00 18.73 2.27
N ASP A 166 4.90 18.04 1.15
CA ASP A 166 5.69 18.35 -0.03
C ASP A 166 4.94 17.91 -1.31
N ASN A 167 5.45 18.30 -2.47
CA ASN A 167 4.98 17.78 -3.73
C ASN A 167 5.48 16.34 -3.89
N PHE A 168 4.56 15.43 -4.22
CA PHE A 168 4.84 14.03 -4.51
C PHE A 168 4.91 13.80 -6.02
N HIS A 169 5.85 12.99 -6.46
CA HIS A 169 6.12 12.72 -7.87
C HIS A 169 6.06 11.21 -8.14
N ILE A 170 5.24 10.80 -9.12
CA ILE A 170 5.06 9.40 -9.50
C ILE A 170 4.70 9.30 -10.98
N GLY A 171 5.47 8.54 -11.78
CA GLY A 171 5.16 8.30 -13.19
C GLY A 171 4.84 9.55 -14.03
N GLY A 172 5.55 10.66 -13.79
CA GLY A 172 5.32 11.94 -14.47
C GLY A 172 4.21 12.81 -13.86
N LEU A 173 3.39 12.27 -12.97
CA LEU A 173 2.39 13.02 -12.20
C LEU A 173 3.05 13.75 -11.03
N THR A 174 2.66 15.01 -10.81
CA THR A 174 3.00 15.78 -9.61
C THR A 174 1.74 16.05 -8.79
N VAL A 175 1.71 15.54 -7.56
CA VAL A 175 0.62 15.73 -6.60
C VAL A 175 1.08 16.74 -5.55
N PRO A 176 0.45 17.92 -5.45
CA PRO A 176 0.88 18.94 -4.51
C PRO A 176 0.46 18.64 -3.07
N ASP A 177 1.24 19.16 -2.10
CA ASP A 177 0.88 19.21 -0.67
C ASP A 177 0.50 17.84 -0.06
N VAL A 178 1.22 16.77 -0.42
CA VAL A 178 1.06 15.43 0.17
C VAL A 178 1.78 15.37 1.51
N ALA A 179 1.11 14.83 2.53
CA ALA A 179 1.71 14.60 3.83
C ALA A 179 2.66 13.40 3.81
N VAL A 180 3.83 13.55 4.42
CA VAL A 180 4.85 12.50 4.50
C VAL A 180 5.55 12.55 5.86
N GLY A 181 5.57 11.42 6.54
CA GLY A 181 6.35 11.22 7.75
C GLY A 181 7.79 10.88 7.37
N VAL A 182 8.71 11.78 7.69
CA VAL A 182 10.15 11.54 7.49
C VAL A 182 10.73 10.95 8.75
N SER A 183 11.05 9.66 8.71
CA SER A 183 11.57 8.95 9.87
C SER A 183 13.08 9.10 9.96
N THR A 184 13.55 9.47 11.16
CA THR A 184 14.98 9.52 11.51
C THR A 184 15.45 8.24 12.20
N THR A 185 14.53 7.32 12.48
CA THR A 185 14.82 5.98 12.96
C THR A 185 14.71 4.99 11.81
N LYS A 186 15.56 3.95 11.81
CA LYS A 186 15.51 2.92 10.76
C LYS A 186 14.29 2.03 10.98
N PHE A 187 13.33 2.11 10.06
CA PHE A 187 12.11 1.29 10.07
C PHE A 187 11.98 0.38 8.84
N LEU A 188 12.65 0.73 7.74
CA LEU A 188 12.81 -0.09 6.53
C LEU A 188 14.29 -0.05 6.14
N SER A 189 14.96 -1.20 5.95
CA SER A 189 16.41 -1.20 5.67
C SER A 189 16.77 -1.02 4.19
N LYS A 190 15.82 -1.26 3.25
CA LYS A 190 16.02 -1.15 1.80
C LYS A 190 14.91 -0.44 1.03
N ALA A 191 13.72 -0.25 1.62
CA ALA A 191 12.67 0.56 1.00
C ALA A 191 12.97 2.03 1.24
N GLY A 192 12.75 2.87 0.22
CA GLY A 192 12.76 4.31 0.46
C GLY A 192 11.56 4.74 1.30
N GLY A 193 10.42 4.04 1.15
CA GLY A 193 9.26 4.24 2.00
C GLY A 193 8.06 3.38 1.63
N VAL A 194 6.93 3.67 2.27
CA VAL A 194 5.59 3.15 2.01
C VAL A 194 4.62 4.32 1.89
N CYS A 195 3.63 4.22 1.02
CA CYS A 195 2.51 5.14 0.93
C CYS A 195 1.19 4.37 0.88
N GLY A 196 0.32 4.73 1.82
CA GLY A 196 -0.98 4.14 1.99
C GLY A 196 -1.98 4.46 0.87
N LEU A 197 -2.76 3.47 0.48
CA LEU A 197 -3.88 3.52 -0.46
C LEU A 197 -5.20 3.07 0.16
N ALA A 198 -5.25 2.88 1.48
CA ALA A 198 -6.47 2.53 2.17
C ALA A 198 -7.50 3.68 2.13
N PRO A 199 -8.80 3.39 2.36
CA PRO A 199 -9.79 4.43 2.51
C PRO A 199 -9.41 5.38 3.65
N ASP A 200 -9.80 6.64 3.49
CA ASP A 200 -9.57 7.66 4.51
C ASP A 200 -10.27 7.31 5.84
N GLY A 201 -9.68 7.75 6.95
CA GLY A 201 -10.20 7.50 8.31
C GLY A 201 -9.30 6.63 9.21
N SER A 202 -8.24 6.02 8.66
CA SER A 202 -7.25 5.25 9.43
C SER A 202 -5.85 5.90 9.51
N SER A 203 -5.69 7.11 8.97
CA SER A 203 -4.44 7.88 9.02
C SER A 203 -4.00 8.13 10.47
N ALA A 204 -2.76 7.76 10.77
CA ALA A 204 -2.17 7.98 12.08
C ALA A 204 -1.47 9.33 12.20
N PHE A 205 -1.34 10.08 11.11
CA PHE A 205 -0.84 11.45 11.09
C PHE A 205 -1.74 12.48 11.77
N ASN A 206 -2.70 12.05 12.61
CA ASN A 206 -3.89 12.79 13.03
C ASN A 206 -4.83 13.02 11.83
N ASN A 207 -6.15 13.02 12.05
CA ASN A 207 -7.19 13.09 11.01
C ASN A 207 -7.15 14.36 10.14
N LYS A 208 -6.08 15.18 10.20
CA LYS A 208 -5.87 16.35 9.35
C LYS A 208 -5.16 16.02 8.04
N PHE A 209 -4.50 14.86 7.93
CA PHE A 209 -3.77 14.48 6.72
C PHE A 209 -4.41 13.24 6.09
N HIS A 210 -5.02 13.47 4.92
CA HIS A 210 -5.64 12.43 4.12
C HIS A 210 -4.58 11.56 3.43
N PRO A 211 -4.88 10.27 3.14
CA PRO A 211 -4.01 9.43 2.31
C PRO A 211 -3.71 10.10 0.97
N PHE A 212 -2.53 9.83 0.40
CA PHE A 212 -2.05 10.58 -0.77
C PHE A 212 -2.98 10.45 -1.99
N PHE A 213 -3.70 9.32 -2.12
CA PHE A 213 -4.66 9.15 -3.20
C PHE A 213 -5.75 10.23 -3.18
N TYR A 214 -6.24 10.61 -2.00
CA TYR A 214 -7.26 11.66 -1.87
C TYR A 214 -6.73 13.04 -2.29
N GLN A 215 -5.42 13.29 -2.13
CA GLN A 215 -4.78 14.52 -2.58
C GLN A 215 -4.62 14.59 -4.11
N MET A 216 -4.59 13.44 -4.81
CA MET A 216 -4.50 13.42 -6.27
C MET A 216 -5.85 13.41 -6.98
N GLN A 217 -6.99 13.19 -6.31
CA GLN A 217 -8.30 13.01 -6.96
C GLN A 217 -8.65 14.11 -7.98
N SER A 218 -8.34 15.39 -7.68
CA SER A 218 -8.61 16.50 -8.62
C SER A 218 -7.79 16.46 -9.92
N LEU A 219 -6.75 15.62 -9.97
CA LEU A 219 -5.88 15.41 -11.12
C LEU A 219 -6.30 14.18 -11.95
N LEU A 220 -7.25 13.38 -11.44
CA LEU A 220 -7.64 12.08 -11.99
C LEU A 220 -8.98 12.15 -12.73
N SER A 221 -9.09 11.46 -13.87
CA SER A 221 -10.36 11.37 -14.61
C SER A 221 -11.46 10.68 -13.79
N GLU A 222 -11.09 9.67 -13.01
CA GLU A 222 -11.98 8.94 -12.10
C GLU A 222 -11.35 8.78 -10.70
N PRO A 223 -12.13 8.69 -9.61
CA PRO A 223 -11.62 8.49 -8.26
C PRO A 223 -11.23 7.01 -7.99
N VAL A 224 -10.55 6.39 -8.95
CA VAL A 224 -10.16 4.98 -8.93
C VAL A 224 -8.66 4.79 -9.06
N PHE A 225 -8.17 3.69 -8.51
CA PHE A 225 -6.87 3.12 -8.87
C PHE A 225 -7.01 1.63 -9.12
N SER A 226 -6.13 1.07 -9.94
CA SER A 226 -6.17 -0.35 -10.28
C SER A 226 -4.80 -0.97 -10.40
N PHE A 227 -4.72 -2.26 -10.08
CA PHE A 227 -3.50 -3.05 -10.11
C PHE A 227 -3.62 -4.19 -11.11
N ALA A 228 -2.54 -4.35 -11.90
CA ALA A 228 -2.24 -5.59 -12.60
C ALA A 228 -0.85 -6.04 -12.11
N LEU A 229 -0.77 -7.03 -11.22
CA LEU A 229 0.50 -7.48 -10.66
C LEU A 229 0.84 -8.88 -11.19
N SER A 230 2.12 -9.09 -11.51
CA SER A 230 2.64 -10.39 -11.93
C SER A 230 4.16 -10.44 -11.83
N LYS A 231 4.67 -11.47 -11.15
CA LYS A 231 6.12 -11.74 -11.10
C LYS A 231 6.71 -12.11 -12.46
N LYS A 232 5.89 -12.39 -13.48
CA LYS A 232 6.31 -12.65 -14.86
C LYS A 232 6.52 -11.37 -15.69
N GLY A 233 6.21 -10.19 -15.12
CA GLY A 233 6.36 -8.89 -15.78
C GLY A 233 5.05 -8.26 -16.24
N GLY A 234 5.16 -7.05 -16.80
CA GLY A 234 4.01 -6.26 -17.25
C GLY A 234 3.16 -5.67 -16.12
N SER A 235 3.70 -5.65 -14.90
CA SER A 235 3.03 -5.15 -13.70
C SER A 235 2.88 -3.63 -13.71
N GLN A 236 1.72 -3.14 -13.31
CA GLN A 236 1.44 -1.71 -13.23
C GLN A 236 0.38 -1.37 -12.20
N VAL A 237 0.40 -0.10 -11.79
CA VAL A 237 -0.70 0.59 -11.11
C VAL A 237 -1.23 1.66 -12.07
N THR A 238 -2.55 1.81 -12.13
CA THR A 238 -3.20 2.87 -12.91
C THR A 238 -4.01 3.73 -11.97
N PHE A 239 -3.76 5.03 -11.94
CA PHE A 239 -4.56 6.03 -11.22
C PHE A 239 -5.47 6.76 -12.20
N GLY A 240 -6.71 7.01 -11.81
CA GLY A 240 -7.66 7.78 -12.62
C GLY A 240 -8.44 6.98 -13.65
N GLY A 241 -8.29 5.65 -13.66
CA GLY A 241 -9.02 4.78 -14.57
C GLY A 241 -8.58 3.31 -14.50
N THR A 242 -8.87 2.58 -15.56
CA THR A 242 -8.47 1.19 -15.77
C THR A 242 -7.74 1.02 -17.11
N ASP A 243 -6.95 -0.04 -17.25
CA ASP A 243 -6.27 -0.38 -18.50
C ASP A 243 -6.86 -1.67 -19.09
N ALA A 244 -7.73 -1.51 -20.10
CA ALA A 244 -8.41 -2.61 -20.79
C ALA A 244 -7.46 -3.60 -21.49
N SER A 245 -6.19 -3.23 -21.70
CA SER A 245 -5.18 -4.16 -22.23
C SER A 245 -4.76 -5.21 -21.19
N LYS A 246 -5.03 -4.99 -19.90
CA LYS A 246 -4.58 -5.83 -18.78
C LYS A 246 -5.62 -6.79 -18.22
N PHE A 247 -6.86 -6.70 -18.67
CA PHE A 247 -7.93 -7.60 -18.22
C PHE A 247 -8.89 -8.02 -19.33
N SER A 248 -9.54 -9.16 -19.11
CA SER A 248 -10.63 -9.71 -19.93
C SER A 248 -11.93 -9.76 -19.14
N GLY A 249 -13.04 -9.73 -19.88
CA GLY A 249 -14.38 -9.81 -19.31
C GLY A 249 -14.82 -8.55 -18.54
N PRO A 250 -16.01 -8.59 -17.95
CA PRO A 250 -16.53 -7.50 -17.13
C PRO A 250 -15.84 -7.43 -15.76
N ILE A 251 -15.63 -6.22 -15.24
CA ILE A 251 -15.19 -5.99 -13.87
C ILE A 251 -16.38 -6.24 -12.92
N GLN A 252 -16.25 -7.25 -12.06
CA GLN A 252 -17.22 -7.58 -11.02
C GLN A 252 -16.97 -6.73 -9.79
N THR A 253 -17.88 -5.80 -9.51
CA THR A 253 -17.74 -4.80 -8.44
C THR A 253 -18.48 -5.23 -7.18
N VAL A 254 -17.80 -5.11 -6.04
CA VAL A 254 -18.29 -5.50 -4.71
C VAL A 254 -18.12 -4.35 -3.72
N PRO A 255 -19.10 -4.09 -2.84
CA PRO A 255 -18.98 -3.04 -1.83
C PRO A 255 -17.99 -3.43 -0.74
N THR A 256 -17.28 -2.43 -0.22
CA THR A 256 -16.53 -2.59 1.02
C THR A 256 -17.45 -2.64 2.23
N VAL A 257 -17.01 -3.34 3.26
CA VAL A 257 -17.70 -3.43 4.54
C VAL A 257 -16.99 -2.59 5.59
N ASP A 258 -17.77 -1.81 6.34
CA ASP A 258 -17.29 -0.90 7.38
C ASP A 258 -16.07 -0.04 6.97
N PRO A 259 -16.19 0.74 5.88
CA PRO A 259 -15.08 1.53 5.34
C PRO A 259 -14.59 2.61 6.31
N LYS A 260 -15.37 2.95 7.37
CA LYS A 260 -14.99 3.91 8.40
C LYS A 260 -13.77 3.46 9.21
N ASN A 261 -13.45 2.17 9.20
CA ASN A 261 -12.23 1.64 9.81
C ASN A 261 -10.99 1.81 8.91
N GLY A 262 -11.13 2.43 7.73
CA GLY A 262 -10.03 2.80 6.84
C GLY A 262 -9.28 1.60 6.29
N PHE A 263 -10.01 0.55 5.90
CA PHE A 263 -9.48 -0.63 5.19
C PHE A 263 -10.38 -0.99 4.00
N TRP A 264 -9.77 -1.51 2.93
CA TRP A 264 -10.48 -2.21 1.88
C TRP A 264 -10.87 -3.61 2.38
N LYS A 265 -12.01 -3.67 3.05
CA LYS A 265 -12.53 -4.90 3.67
C LYS A 265 -13.70 -5.42 2.86
N LEU A 266 -13.71 -6.71 2.53
CA LEU A 266 -14.78 -7.38 1.78
C LEU A 266 -15.32 -8.57 2.58
N SER A 267 -16.64 -8.75 2.60
CA SER A 267 -17.22 -10.01 3.09
C SER A 267 -17.18 -11.06 1.98
N GLY A 268 -16.76 -12.28 2.32
CA GLY A 268 -16.63 -13.35 1.35
C GLY A 268 -16.53 -14.75 1.95
N ILE A 269 -16.31 -15.71 1.07
CA ILE A 269 -16.13 -17.13 1.38
C ILE A 269 -14.85 -17.61 0.71
N PHE A 270 -14.00 -18.28 1.46
CA PHE A 270 -12.90 -19.08 0.96
C PHE A 270 -13.33 -20.56 0.99
N HIS A 271 -13.60 -21.12 -0.20
CA HIS A 271 -14.35 -22.37 -0.35
C HIS A 271 -13.68 -23.59 0.25
N ASP A 272 -12.43 -23.87 -0.14
CA ASP A 272 -11.77 -25.13 0.21
C ASP A 272 -11.23 -25.15 1.66
N GLY A 273 -11.17 -23.99 2.31
CA GLY A 273 -10.78 -23.85 3.71
C GLY A 273 -11.95 -23.60 4.66
N GLY A 274 -13.18 -23.50 4.16
CA GLY A 274 -14.39 -23.24 4.96
C GLY A 274 -14.36 -21.93 5.75
N LEU A 275 -13.57 -20.94 5.31
CA LEU A 275 -13.43 -19.66 5.99
C LEU A 275 -14.42 -18.65 5.39
N GLN A 276 -15.37 -18.22 6.19
CA GLN A 276 -16.36 -17.21 5.82
C GLN A 276 -16.27 -16.02 6.78
N GLY A 277 -16.30 -14.80 6.22
CA GLY A 277 -16.23 -13.59 7.02
C GLY A 277 -15.67 -12.42 6.22
N ASP A 278 -15.10 -11.47 6.93
CA ASP A 278 -14.46 -10.29 6.34
C ASP A 278 -12.99 -10.55 6.02
N PHE A 279 -12.49 -9.94 4.96
CA PHE A 279 -11.10 -10.04 4.50
C PHE A 279 -10.56 -8.65 4.19
N ILE A 280 -9.36 -8.32 4.67
CA ILE A 280 -8.65 -7.08 4.31
C ILE A 280 -7.75 -7.34 3.11
N LEU A 281 -7.83 -6.48 2.09
CA LEU A 281 -6.97 -6.57 0.90
C LEU A 281 -5.70 -5.75 1.10
N ASP A 282 -4.53 -6.40 1.09
CA ASP A 282 -3.22 -5.79 1.32
C ASP A 282 -2.26 -6.03 0.15
N SER A 283 -2.11 -5.03 -0.72
CA SER A 283 -1.20 -5.07 -1.87
C SER A 283 0.28 -5.13 -1.50
N ALA A 284 0.63 -4.81 -0.25
CA ALA A 284 1.99 -4.82 0.26
C ALA A 284 2.38 -6.14 0.93
N SER A 285 1.49 -7.14 0.96
CA SER A 285 1.80 -8.49 1.41
C SER A 285 1.84 -9.47 0.25
N ASP A 286 2.87 -10.33 0.21
CA ASP A 286 2.95 -11.46 -0.73
C ASP A 286 2.16 -12.69 -0.25
N LEU A 287 1.59 -12.65 0.96
CA LEU A 287 0.94 -13.78 1.63
C LEU A 287 -0.53 -13.50 1.90
N MET A 288 -1.27 -14.57 2.18
CA MET A 288 -2.50 -14.52 2.95
C MET A 288 -2.20 -14.90 4.40
N VAL A 289 -2.70 -14.12 5.35
CA VAL A 289 -2.53 -14.39 6.78
C VAL A 289 -3.90 -14.61 7.40
N ILE A 290 -4.10 -15.79 7.99
CA ILE A 290 -5.33 -16.15 8.69
C ILE A 290 -5.13 -16.17 10.21
N PRO A 291 -6.17 -15.89 11.01
CA PRO A 291 -6.12 -16.04 12.46
C PRO A 291 -5.84 -17.49 12.90
N PRO A 292 -5.05 -17.74 13.97
CA PRO A 292 -4.67 -19.09 14.39
C PRO A 292 -5.82 -20.02 14.80
N ASN A 293 -6.97 -19.47 15.19
CA ASN A 293 -8.15 -20.24 15.62
C ASN A 293 -8.86 -20.98 14.47
N THR A 294 -8.42 -20.81 13.22
CA THR A 294 -9.05 -21.43 12.03
C THR A 294 -8.18 -22.52 11.37
N VAL A 295 -6.98 -22.79 11.92
CA VAL A 295 -5.88 -23.53 11.27
C VAL A 295 -6.22 -24.95 10.84
N ASP A 296 -6.64 -25.82 11.77
CA ASP A 296 -6.68 -27.26 11.50
C ASP A 296 -7.78 -27.61 10.50
N ALA A 297 -8.97 -27.04 10.65
CA ALA A 297 -10.06 -27.23 9.68
C ALA A 297 -9.70 -26.64 8.31
N PHE A 298 -9.07 -25.47 8.29
CA PHE A 298 -8.72 -24.76 7.06
C PHE A 298 -7.68 -25.50 6.22
N PHE A 299 -6.54 -25.86 6.81
CA PHE A 299 -5.48 -26.54 6.05
C PHE A 299 -5.88 -27.97 5.66
N ASN A 300 -6.63 -28.68 6.52
CA ASN A 300 -7.13 -30.01 6.17
C ASN A 300 -8.15 -29.96 5.02
N GLY A 301 -9.03 -28.95 4.96
CA GLY A 301 -9.96 -28.74 3.85
C GLY A 301 -9.24 -28.54 2.51
N LEU A 302 -8.10 -27.85 2.55
CA LEU A 302 -7.20 -27.68 1.39
C LEU A 302 -6.36 -28.94 1.05
N GLY A 303 -6.49 -30.03 1.80
CA GLY A 303 -5.62 -31.20 1.67
C GLY A 303 -4.15 -30.91 1.99
N ALA A 304 -3.89 -29.82 2.71
CA ALA A 304 -2.56 -29.43 3.17
C ALA A 304 -2.27 -30.01 4.56
N VAL A 305 -1.00 -30.30 4.82
CA VAL A 305 -0.50 -30.77 6.11
C VAL A 305 0.05 -29.57 6.88
N PRO A 306 -0.58 -29.17 8.01
CA PRO A 306 -0.10 -28.05 8.80
C PRO A 306 1.24 -28.39 9.48
N PHE A 307 2.12 -27.39 9.61
CA PHE A 307 3.36 -27.50 10.38
C PHE A 307 3.76 -26.13 10.94
N VAL A 308 4.48 -26.11 12.05
CA VAL A 308 4.89 -24.87 12.74
C VAL A 308 6.38 -24.63 12.54
N LYS A 309 6.74 -23.38 12.18
CA LYS A 309 8.13 -22.91 12.11
C LYS A 309 8.20 -21.47 12.59
N ASN A 310 9.14 -21.16 13.49
CA ASN A 310 9.37 -19.81 14.00
C ASN A 310 8.10 -19.12 14.54
N GLY A 311 7.23 -19.87 15.23
CA GLY A 311 5.98 -19.35 15.81
C GLY A 311 4.85 -19.08 14.79
N VAL A 312 4.99 -19.54 13.55
CA VAL A 312 4.00 -19.39 12.48
C VAL A 312 3.55 -20.76 12.02
N THR A 313 2.25 -20.93 11.78
CA THR A 313 1.72 -22.16 11.18
C THR A 313 1.61 -22.02 9.67
N TYR A 314 2.12 -23.02 8.96
CA TYR A 314 2.13 -23.11 7.50
C TYR A 314 1.35 -24.36 7.08
N GLY A 315 0.88 -24.40 5.83
CA GLY A 315 0.36 -25.61 5.22
C GLY A 315 1.27 -26.10 4.09
N SER A 316 1.62 -27.38 4.08
CA SER A 316 2.38 -28.01 3.00
C SER A 316 1.56 -29.02 2.21
N TYR A 317 1.75 -29.10 0.90
CA TYR A 317 1.04 -30.03 0.03
C TYR A 317 1.99 -30.75 -0.95
N ARG A 318 1.50 -31.81 -1.57
CA ARG A 318 2.23 -32.53 -2.62
C ARG A 318 2.25 -31.65 -3.87
N CYS A 319 3.43 -31.24 -4.35
CA CYS A 319 3.52 -30.28 -5.45
C CYS A 319 2.76 -30.68 -6.74
N TYR A 320 2.60 -31.98 -7.00
CA TYR A 320 1.86 -32.49 -8.16
C TYR A 320 0.34 -32.57 -7.95
N ILE A 321 -0.16 -32.18 -6.77
CA ILE A 321 -1.59 -32.04 -6.45
C ILE A 321 -1.78 -30.67 -5.76
N PRO A 322 -1.67 -29.56 -6.51
CA PRO A 322 -1.87 -28.24 -5.93
C PRO A 322 -3.33 -28.03 -5.52
N PRO A 323 -3.58 -27.42 -4.37
CA PRO A 323 -4.95 -27.13 -3.94
C PRO A 323 -5.56 -26.01 -4.78
N THR A 324 -6.89 -25.97 -4.78
CA THR A 324 -7.62 -24.80 -5.25
C THR A 324 -7.58 -23.73 -4.16
N ILE A 325 -7.34 -22.47 -4.57
CA ILE A 325 -7.38 -21.30 -3.71
C ILE A 325 -8.41 -20.39 -4.36
N LYS A 326 -9.62 -20.35 -3.81
CA LYS A 326 -10.76 -19.66 -4.41
C LYS A 326 -11.50 -18.83 -3.38
N PHE A 327 -11.74 -17.57 -3.73
CA PHE A 327 -12.54 -16.61 -2.99
C PHE A 327 -13.78 -16.25 -3.78
N ASP A 328 -14.92 -16.19 -3.10
CA ASP A 328 -16.11 -15.50 -3.59
C ASP A 328 -16.38 -14.29 -2.70
N PHE A 329 -16.41 -13.10 -3.30
CA PHE A 329 -16.83 -11.86 -2.70
C PHE A 329 -18.11 -11.42 -3.40
N GLY A 330 -19.29 -11.64 -2.80
CA GLY A 330 -20.56 -11.34 -3.46
C GLY A 330 -20.67 -12.00 -4.85
N THR A 331 -20.71 -11.20 -5.91
CA THR A 331 -20.78 -11.67 -7.32
C THR A 331 -19.40 -11.91 -7.95
N ALA A 332 -18.31 -11.50 -7.31
CA ALA A 332 -16.97 -11.67 -7.82
C ALA A 332 -16.37 -12.99 -7.32
N THR A 333 -15.85 -13.79 -8.25
CA THR A 333 -15.07 -15.00 -7.95
C THR A 333 -13.63 -14.77 -8.37
N VAL A 334 -12.69 -15.00 -7.45
CA VAL A 334 -11.24 -14.95 -7.72
C VAL A 334 -10.64 -16.31 -7.42
N THR A 335 -10.04 -16.94 -8.42
CA THR A 335 -9.31 -18.21 -8.27
C THR A 335 -7.83 -17.96 -8.50
N ALA A 336 -6.99 -18.43 -7.58
CA ALA A 336 -5.57 -18.21 -7.67
C ALA A 336 -4.96 -19.00 -8.84
N ILE A 337 -4.10 -18.35 -9.62
CA ILE A 337 -3.35 -18.98 -10.71
C ILE A 337 -2.26 -19.90 -10.17
N ASP A 338 -1.81 -20.88 -10.97
CA ASP A 338 -0.87 -21.89 -10.49
C ASP A 338 0.46 -21.32 -9.99
N SER A 339 0.96 -20.25 -10.61
CA SER A 339 2.26 -19.66 -10.23
C SER A 339 2.27 -18.99 -8.85
N VAL A 340 1.10 -18.80 -8.21
CA VAL A 340 1.01 -18.14 -6.90
C VAL A 340 0.55 -19.10 -5.80
N LYS A 341 0.34 -20.39 -6.12
CA LYS A 341 -0.09 -21.42 -5.15
C LYS A 341 1.04 -21.90 -4.24
N SER A 342 2.27 -21.44 -4.42
CA SER A 342 3.38 -21.78 -3.54
C SER A 342 4.38 -20.65 -3.36
N ILE A 343 4.91 -20.55 -2.13
CA ILE A 343 6.03 -19.66 -1.77
C ILE A 343 7.39 -20.36 -1.83
N GLY A 344 7.42 -21.64 -2.22
CA GLY A 344 8.62 -22.47 -2.24
C GLY A 344 8.38 -23.85 -1.63
N LYS A 345 9.46 -24.58 -1.39
CA LYS A 345 9.45 -25.94 -0.87
C LYS A 345 10.01 -26.06 0.55
N THR A 346 9.54 -27.08 1.26
CA THR A 346 10.22 -27.58 2.46
C THR A 346 11.47 -28.36 2.08
N SER A 347 12.33 -28.68 3.05
CA SER A 347 13.50 -29.55 2.85
C SER A 347 13.15 -30.95 2.34
N GLU A 348 11.93 -31.42 2.60
CA GLU A 348 11.39 -32.71 2.18
C GLU A 348 10.75 -32.64 0.79
N GLY A 349 10.87 -31.50 0.08
CA GLY A 349 10.37 -31.32 -1.28
C GLY A 349 8.86 -31.10 -1.39
N ARG A 350 8.16 -30.81 -0.28
CA ARG A 350 6.73 -30.45 -0.30
C ARG A 350 6.57 -28.97 -0.61
N CYS A 351 5.53 -28.61 -1.36
CA CYS A 351 5.23 -27.21 -1.65
C CYS A 351 4.56 -26.57 -0.44
N VAL A 352 4.93 -25.33 -0.13
CA VAL A 352 4.37 -24.55 0.97
C VAL A 352 3.35 -23.56 0.42
N LEU A 353 2.16 -23.52 1.01
CA LEU A 353 1.10 -22.58 0.64
C LEU A 353 1.53 -21.13 0.86
N PRO A 354 1.00 -20.18 0.07
CA PRO A 354 1.11 -18.75 0.33
C PRO A 354 0.14 -18.29 1.44
N ILE A 355 -0.37 -19.23 2.24
CA ILE A 355 -1.34 -19.00 3.30
C ILE A 355 -0.70 -19.48 4.60
N VAL A 356 -0.62 -18.58 5.57
CA VAL A 356 -0.03 -18.83 6.88
C VAL A 356 -1.00 -18.41 7.97
N ALA A 357 -0.89 -19.02 9.14
CA ALA A 357 -1.65 -18.61 10.30
C ALA A 357 -0.74 -17.96 11.34
N LYS A 358 -1.12 -16.74 11.71
CA LYS A 358 -0.49 -15.94 12.76
C LYS A 358 -1.50 -14.96 13.31
N ASP A 359 -1.45 -14.73 14.62
CA ASP A 359 -2.23 -13.65 15.20
C ASP A 359 -1.56 -12.31 14.90
N LEU A 360 -2.21 -11.50 14.06
CA LEU A 360 -1.79 -10.13 13.76
C LEU A 360 -2.37 -9.10 14.75
N GLY A 361 -3.10 -9.57 15.78
CA GLY A 361 -3.69 -8.74 16.82
C GLY A 361 -5.06 -8.15 16.44
N PHE A 362 -5.62 -8.49 15.27
CA PHE A 362 -6.92 -7.97 14.82
C PHE A 362 -7.96 -8.97 14.35
N GLY A 363 -7.61 -10.25 14.26
CA GLY A 363 -8.59 -11.33 14.07
C GLY A 363 -9.33 -11.33 12.73
N ILE A 364 -8.93 -10.50 11.77
CA ILE A 364 -9.48 -10.50 10.41
C ILE A 364 -8.40 -11.05 9.46
N PRO A 365 -8.73 -12.00 8.58
CA PRO A 365 -7.82 -12.45 7.52
C PRO A 365 -7.32 -11.29 6.64
N LEU A 366 -6.03 -11.34 6.31
CA LEU A 366 -5.37 -10.45 5.36
C LEU A 366 -5.10 -11.21 4.08
N VAL A 367 -5.46 -10.64 2.94
CA VAL A 367 -5.33 -11.26 1.62
C VAL A 367 -4.45 -10.39 0.73
N GLY A 368 -3.24 -10.88 0.46
CA GLY A 368 -2.26 -10.21 -0.41
C GLY A 368 -2.01 -10.95 -1.73
N GLY A 369 -0.74 -11.24 -2.01
CA GLY A 369 -0.20 -11.76 -3.27
C GLY A 369 -1.09 -12.73 -4.05
N PRO A 370 -1.60 -13.83 -3.47
CA PRO A 370 -2.42 -14.79 -4.19
C PRO A 370 -3.64 -14.20 -4.91
N LEU A 371 -4.25 -13.15 -4.35
CA LEU A 371 -5.39 -12.46 -4.96
C LEU A 371 -4.93 -11.41 -5.98
N PHE A 372 -4.00 -10.54 -5.60
CA PHE A 372 -3.53 -9.43 -6.45
C PHE A 372 -2.75 -9.89 -7.69
N GLU A 373 -2.05 -11.03 -7.60
CA GLU A 373 -1.30 -11.60 -8.73
C GLU A 373 -2.18 -12.47 -9.64
N SER A 374 -3.38 -12.84 -9.20
CA SER A 374 -4.32 -13.70 -9.97
C SER A 374 -5.45 -12.93 -10.63
N SER A 375 -5.62 -11.64 -10.32
CA SER A 375 -6.72 -10.84 -10.81
C SER A 375 -6.29 -9.42 -11.17
N TYR A 376 -7.07 -8.77 -12.02
CA TYR A 376 -7.02 -7.33 -12.19
C TYR A 376 -7.93 -6.71 -11.12
N VAL A 377 -7.37 -5.88 -10.24
CA VAL A 377 -8.08 -5.35 -9.07
C VAL A 377 -8.29 -3.85 -9.22
N VAL A 378 -9.51 -3.37 -9.02
CA VAL A 378 -9.89 -1.95 -9.13
C VAL A 378 -10.43 -1.47 -7.79
N PHE A 379 -9.97 -0.33 -7.30
CA PHE A 379 -10.44 0.29 -6.07
C PHE A 379 -11.08 1.62 -6.41
N ASN A 380 -12.35 1.81 -6.03
CA ASN A 380 -13.06 3.07 -6.21
C ASN A 380 -13.27 3.74 -4.85
N THR A 381 -12.65 4.90 -4.66
CA THR A 381 -12.68 5.64 -3.39
C THR A 381 -13.94 6.48 -3.18
N SER A 382 -14.68 6.77 -4.26
CA SER A 382 -15.96 7.49 -4.16
C SER A 382 -17.12 6.58 -3.78
N SER A 383 -17.21 5.39 -4.37
CA SER A 383 -18.26 4.41 -4.08
C SER A 383 -17.85 3.41 -3.00
N LEU A 384 -16.57 3.41 -2.61
CA LEU A 384 -15.99 2.48 -1.64
C LEU A 384 -16.26 1.03 -2.05
N THR A 385 -15.91 0.71 -3.30
CA THR A 385 -16.08 -0.61 -3.91
C THR A 385 -14.76 -1.14 -4.43
N VAL A 386 -14.61 -2.47 -4.46
CA VAL A 386 -13.50 -3.17 -5.12
C VAL A 386 -14.04 -3.93 -6.33
N GLY A 387 -13.35 -3.86 -7.46
CA GLY A 387 -13.68 -4.56 -8.69
C GLY A 387 -12.66 -5.63 -9.02
N PHE A 388 -13.11 -6.76 -9.56
CA PHE A 388 -12.26 -7.87 -9.99
C PHE A 388 -12.54 -8.25 -11.44
N ALA A 389 -11.49 -8.45 -12.22
CA ALA A 389 -11.56 -9.05 -13.55
C ALA A 389 -10.43 -10.07 -13.75
N GLU A 390 -10.55 -10.91 -14.77
CA GLU A 390 -9.49 -11.82 -15.17
C GLU A 390 -8.30 -11.01 -15.71
N ARG A 391 -7.11 -11.25 -15.17
CA ARG A 391 -5.88 -10.59 -15.61
C ARG A 391 -5.37 -11.26 -16.89
N LYS A 392 -5.02 -10.45 -17.90
CA LYS A 392 -4.40 -10.92 -19.16
C LYS A 392 -2.91 -11.27 -19.02
#